data_AF-A0A8T4ST87-F1
#
_entry.id   AF-A0A8T4ST87-F1
#
_cell.length_a   1.000
_cell.length_b   1.000
_cell.length_c   1.000
_cell.angle_alpha   90.00
_cell.angle_beta   90.00
_cell.angle_gamma   90.00
#
_symmetry.space_group_name_H-M   'P 1'
#
loop_
_entity.id
_entity.type
_entity.pdbx_description
1 polymer ?
#
loop_
_entity_poly.entity_id
_entity_poly.type
_entity_poly.pdbx_seq_one_letter_code
_entity_poly.pdbx_strand_id
1 'polypeptide(L)'
;MTEYIFKSNGNYFGFISNGNLFSRDSEYLGWIEDNFVWDFTGRFRGQVIEINNHKYIIRNMFLIPPIPKIPKIPPVPPVPPAPPANIVPIIISMGFKDAF
;
A
#
# COMPACT_ATOMS: atom_id res chain seq x y z
N MET A 1 -11.37 1.47 -10.61
CA MET A 1 -10.39 2.55 -10.84
C MET A 1 -9.07 2.11 -10.23
N THR A 2 -7.97 2.28 -10.95
CA THR A 2 -6.63 1.86 -10.49
C THR A 2 -5.94 3.03 -9.82
N GLU A 3 -5.34 2.79 -8.65
CA GLU A 3 -4.68 3.83 -7.88
C GLU A 3 -3.22 3.46 -7.64
N TYR A 4 -2.29 4.34 -8.01
CA TYR A 4 -0.87 4.06 -7.87
C TYR A 4 -0.38 4.35 -6.45
N ILE A 5 0.46 3.46 -5.93
CA ILE A 5 1.11 3.58 -4.63
C ILE A 5 2.59 3.86 -4.86
N PHE A 6 3.09 4.85 -4.12
CA PHE A 6 4.49 5.24 -4.10
C PHE A 6 5.09 4.97 -2.71
N LYS A 7 6.41 4.81 -2.68
CA LYS A 7 7.19 4.86 -1.43
C LYS A 7 7.54 6.31 -1.10
N SER A 8 7.84 6.58 0.16
CA SER A 8 8.26 7.92 0.61
C SER A 8 9.49 8.45 -0.12
N ASN A 9 10.35 7.56 -0.63
CA ASN A 9 11.50 7.91 -1.48
C ASN A 9 11.13 8.28 -2.93
N GLY A 10 9.84 8.35 -3.28
CA GLY A 10 9.35 8.74 -4.60
C GLY A 10 9.28 7.62 -5.64
N ASN A 11 9.72 6.40 -5.31
CA ASN A 11 9.66 5.28 -6.24
C ASN A 11 8.24 4.72 -6.33
N TYR A 12 7.82 4.40 -7.56
CA TYR A 12 6.61 3.60 -7.78
C TYR A 12 6.76 2.23 -7.13
N PHE A 13 5.75 1.83 -6.34
CA PHE A 13 5.76 0.57 -5.60
C PHE A 13 4.84 -0.47 -6.25
N GLY A 14 3.61 -0.06 -6.56
CA GLY A 14 2.54 -0.95 -6.98
C GLY A 14 1.22 -0.21 -7.05
N PHE A 15 0.12 -0.95 -7.08
CA PHE A 15 -1.19 -0.34 -7.33
C PHE A 15 -2.31 -1.02 -6.54
N ILE A 16 -3.37 -0.25 -6.31
CA ILE A 16 -4.63 -0.72 -5.77
C ILE A 16 -5.60 -0.95 -6.92
N SER A 17 -6.22 -2.13 -6.94
CA SER A 17 -7.31 -2.45 -7.85
C SER A 17 -8.39 -3.22 -7.11
N ASN A 18 -9.63 -2.72 -7.17
CA ASN A 18 -10.80 -3.30 -6.51
C ASN A 18 -10.56 -3.61 -5.02
N GLY A 19 -9.91 -2.68 -4.29
CA GLY A 19 -9.59 -2.83 -2.87
C GLY A 19 -8.46 -3.81 -2.55
N ASN A 20 -7.77 -4.36 -3.55
CA ASN A 20 -6.62 -5.25 -3.38
C ASN A 20 -5.33 -4.53 -3.73
N LEU A 21 -4.27 -4.80 -2.98
CA LEU A 21 -2.94 -4.26 -3.18
C LEU A 21 -2.10 -5.25 -3.99
N PHE A 22 -1.48 -4.75 -5.05
CA PHE A 22 -0.60 -5.52 -5.90
C PHE A 22 0.78 -4.86 -6.00
N SER A 23 1.81 -5.68 -6.22
CA SER A 23 3.13 -5.19 -6.60
C SER A 23 3.09 -4.59 -8.02
N ARG A 24 4.18 -3.94 -8.43
CA ARG A 24 4.39 -3.46 -9.81
C ARG A 24 4.16 -4.54 -10.88
N ASP A 25 4.35 -5.81 -10.54
CA ASP A 25 4.27 -6.96 -11.44
C ASP A 25 2.97 -7.77 -11.24
N SER A 26 1.94 -7.15 -10.64
CA SER A 26 0.64 -7.75 -10.33
C SER A 26 0.65 -8.89 -9.29
N GLU A 27 1.70 -9.03 -8.49
CA GLU A 27 1.69 -10.00 -7.39
C GLU A 27 0.76 -9.51 -6.27
N TYR A 28 -0.12 -10.38 -5.77
CA TYR A 28 -1.02 -10.03 -4.67
C TYR A 28 -0.26 -9.85 -3.36
N LEU A 29 -0.30 -8.65 -2.80
CA LEU A 29 0.38 -8.31 -1.55
C LEU A 29 -0.59 -8.28 -0.36
N GLY A 30 -1.88 -8.07 -0.61
CA GLY A 30 -2.89 -7.96 0.43
C GLY A 30 -4.08 -7.11 0.02
N TRP A 31 -4.81 -6.56 0.99
CA TRP A 31 -6.02 -5.79 0.73
C TRP A 31 -6.15 -4.55 1.60
N ILE A 32 -7.04 -3.66 1.18
CA ILE A 32 -7.37 -2.42 1.84
C ILE A 32 -8.78 -2.54 2.43
N GLU A 33 -8.93 -2.16 3.68
CA GLU A 33 -10.21 -2.10 4.37
C GLU A 33 -10.18 -0.92 5.34
N ASP A 34 -11.10 0.04 5.19
CA ASP A 34 -11.17 1.28 6.00
C ASP A 34 -9.83 2.05 6.05
N ASN A 35 -9.18 2.20 4.89
CA ASN A 35 -7.82 2.75 4.72
C ASN A 35 -6.69 1.93 5.37
N PHE A 36 -6.98 0.82 6.06
CA PHE A 36 -5.95 -0.04 6.62
C PHE A 36 -5.50 -1.05 5.57
N VAL A 37 -4.18 -1.20 5.46
CA VAL A 37 -3.56 -2.17 4.58
C VAL A 37 -3.22 -3.41 5.39
N TRP A 38 -3.76 -4.53 4.94
CA TRP A 38 -3.52 -5.86 5.48
C TRP A 38 -2.69 -6.63 4.44
N ASP A 39 -1.64 -7.33 4.87
CA ASP A 39 -0.93 -8.23 3.95
C ASP A 39 -1.74 -9.50 3.66
N PHE A 40 -1.27 -10.32 2.71
CA PHE A 40 -1.90 -11.59 2.36
C PHE A 40 -2.01 -12.59 3.54
N THR A 41 -1.28 -12.40 4.64
CA THR A 41 -1.39 -13.19 5.87
C THR A 41 -2.36 -12.60 6.89
N GLY A 42 -2.97 -11.45 6.57
CA GLY A 42 -3.89 -10.72 7.45
C GLY A 42 -3.21 -9.90 8.53
N ARG A 43 -1.90 -9.63 8.43
CA ARG A 43 -1.21 -8.72 9.36
C ARG A 43 -1.33 -7.28 8.88
N PHE A 44 -1.54 -6.37 9.82
CA PHE A 44 -1.56 -4.94 9.55
C PHE A 44 -0.18 -4.44 9.08
N ARG A 45 -0.17 -3.68 7.99
CA ARG A 45 1.02 -3.10 7.40
C ARG A 45 1.09 -1.60 7.58
N GLY A 46 -0.03 -0.90 7.44
CA GLY A 46 -0.07 0.54 7.56
C GLY A 46 -1.41 1.11 7.09
N GLN A 47 -1.43 2.40 6.83
CA GLN A 47 -2.59 3.12 6.33
C GLN A 47 -2.30 3.69 4.96
N VAL A 48 -3.30 3.70 4.09
CA VAL A 48 -3.25 4.47 2.86
C VAL A 48 -3.41 5.94 3.23
N ILE A 49 -2.42 6.75 2.89
CA ILE A 49 -2.47 8.20 3.03
C ILE A 49 -2.28 8.86 1.68
N GLU A 50 -2.83 10.06 1.51
CA GLU A 50 -2.70 10.86 0.30
C GLU A 50 -1.96 12.16 0.61
N ILE A 51 -0.87 12.42 -0.12
CA ILE A 51 -0.06 13.63 -0.01
C ILE A 51 0.26 14.10 -1.42
N ASN A 52 0.00 15.37 -1.73
CA ASN A 52 0.23 15.96 -3.06
C ASN A 52 -0.35 15.11 -4.20
N ASN A 53 -1.59 14.62 -4.05
CA ASN A 53 -2.29 13.75 -5.01
C ASN A 53 -1.62 12.39 -5.30
N HIS A 54 -0.67 11.96 -4.46
CA HIS A 54 -0.05 10.65 -4.53
C HIS A 54 -0.41 9.84 -3.29
N LYS A 55 -0.57 8.52 -3.46
CA LYS A 55 -0.92 7.61 -2.37
C LYS A 55 0.28 6.83 -1.88
N TYR A 56 0.36 6.64 -0.58
CA TYR A 56 1.45 5.97 0.12
C TYR A 56 0.88 5.02 1.16
N ILE A 57 1.64 3.97 1.50
CA ILE A 57 1.29 3.08 2.61
C ILE A 57 2.28 3.31 3.73
N ILE A 58 1.83 4.05 4.74
CA ILE A 58 2.67 4.48 5.85
C ILE A 58 2.25 3.79 7.14
N ARG A 59 3.24 3.36 7.92
CA ARG A 59 3.05 2.77 9.24
C ARG A 59 3.51 3.74 10.33
N ASN A 60 2.64 4.07 11.26
CA ASN A 60 3.02 4.72 12.51
C ASN A 60 3.54 3.66 13.51
N MET A 61 4.79 3.80 13.92
CA MET A 61 5.50 2.87 14.80
C MET A 61 5.19 3.08 16.29
N PHE A 62 4.58 4.21 16.65
CA PHE A 62 4.18 4.50 18.04
C PHE A 62 2.78 3.99 18.39
N LEU A 63 2.01 3.53 17.39
CA LEU A 63 0.69 2.96 17.61
C LEU A 63 0.76 1.44 17.73
N ILE A 64 -0.06 0.90 18.62
CA ILE A 64 -0.29 -0.54 18.71
C ILE A 64 -1.03 -0.96 17.43
N PRO A 65 -0.52 -1.96 16.68
CA PRO A 65 -1.20 -2.42 15.48
C PRO A 65 -2.55 -3.07 15.85
N PRO A 66 -3.56 -2.95 14.99
CA PRO A 66 -4.81 -3.67 15.18
C PRO A 66 -4.60 -5.18 15.15
N ILE A 67 -5.56 -5.91 15.73
CA ILE A 67 -5.55 -7.38 15.74
C ILE A 67 -5.49 -7.90 14.30
N PRO A 68 -4.61 -8.88 13.99
CA PRO A 68 -4.57 -9.52 12.68
C PRO A 68 -5.94 -10.05 12.23
N LYS A 69 -6.22 -9.94 10.93
CA LYS A 69 -7.44 -10.44 10.31
C LYS A 69 -7.23 -11.83 9.72
N ILE A 70 -8.33 -12.52 9.45
CA ILE A 70 -8.31 -13.77 8.70
C ILE A 70 -7.87 -13.44 7.26
N PRO A 71 -6.89 -14.16 6.67
CA PRO A 71 -6.50 -14.01 5.28
C PRO A 71 -7.70 -14.10 4.33
N LYS A 72 -7.76 -13.20 3.35
CA LYS A 72 -8.72 -13.30 2.24
C LYS A 72 -8.18 -14.23 1.16
N ILE A 73 -9.09 -14.85 0.42
CA ILE A 73 -8.73 -15.60 -0.80
C ILE A 73 -8.08 -14.62 -1.78
N PRO A 74 -6.86 -14.88 -2.28
CA PRO A 74 -6.22 -14.02 -3.26
C PRO A 74 -7.10 -13.86 -4.51
N PRO A 75 -7.28 -12.62 -5.02
CA PRO A 75 -7.99 -12.40 -6.27
C PRO A 75 -7.19 -12.93 -7.45
N VAL A 76 -7.85 -13.09 -8.60
CA VAL A 76 -7.14 -13.29 -9.87
C VAL A 76 -6.27 -12.05 -10.14
N PRO A 77 -4.95 -12.21 -10.36
CA PRO A 77 -4.06 -11.08 -10.66
C PRO A 77 -4.58 -10.30 -11.88
N PRO A 78 -4.74 -8.97 -11.78
CA PRO A 78 -5.11 -8.15 -12.91
C PRO A 78 -3.91 -7.99 -13.87
N VAL A 79 -4.18 -7.59 -15.11
CA VAL A 79 -3.12 -7.12 -16.01
C VAL A 79 -2.46 -5.88 -15.36
N PRO A 80 -1.12 -5.86 -15.18
CA PRO A 80 -0.46 -4.71 -14.57
C PRO A 80 -0.73 -3.44 -15.38
N PRO A 81 -1.05 -2.30 -14.74
CA PRO A 81 -1.13 -1.02 -15.42
C PRO A 81 0.27 -0.61 -15.93
N ALA A 82 0.32 0.27 -16.92
CA ALA A 82 1.56 0.91 -17.31
C ALA A 82 2.17 1.65 -16.10
N PRO A 83 3.42 1.36 -15.69
CA PRO A 83 4.01 2.00 -14.52
C PRO A 83 4.09 3.52 -14.71
N PRO A 84 3.68 4.32 -13.72
CA PRO A 84 3.89 5.77 -13.76
C PRO A 84 5.37 6.10 -13.60
N ALA A 85 5.74 7.33 -13.96
CA ALA A 85 7.06 7.86 -13.62
C ALA A 85 7.23 7.96 -12.09
N ASN A 86 8.47 7.84 -11.61
CA ASN A 86 8.80 8.15 -10.22
C ASN A 86 8.53 9.63 -9.93
N ILE A 87 8.29 9.93 -8.66
CA ILE A 87 7.91 11.26 -8.18
C ILE A 87 8.99 11.82 -7.26
N VAL A 88 8.85 13.10 -6.89
CA VAL A 88 9.73 13.73 -5.90
C VAL A 88 9.53 13.05 -4.54
N PRO A 89 10.60 12.68 -3.82
CA PRO A 89 10.49 12.13 -2.48
C PRO A 89 9.75 13.07 -1.51
N ILE A 90 9.05 12.48 -0.54
CA ILE A 90 8.42 13.21 0.55
C ILE A 90 9.18 12.98 1.86
N ILE A 91 9.10 13.97 2.76
CA ILE A 91 9.61 13.84 4.12
C ILE A 91 8.48 13.27 4.97
N ILE A 92 8.73 12.13 5.63
CA ILE A 92 7.85 11.57 6.64
C ILE A 92 8.39 11.87 8.04
N SER A 93 7.49 12.16 8.97
CA SER A 93 7.85 12.48 10.36
C SER A 93 8.50 11.30 11.08
N MET A 94 9.28 11.61 12.11
CA MET A 94 9.86 10.58 12.99
C MET A 94 8.77 9.64 13.53
N GLY A 95 9.05 8.34 13.52
CA GLY A 95 8.09 7.31 13.92
C GLY A 95 7.18 6.81 12.81
N PHE A 96 7.23 7.40 11.62
CA PHE A 96 6.55 6.89 10.43
C PHE A 96 7.54 6.22 9.48
N LYS A 97 7.11 5.17 8.79
CA LYS A 97 7.91 4.48 7.76
C LYS A 97 7.04 3.92 6.64
N ASP A 98 7.64 3.69 5.47
CA ASP A 98 7.02 2.87 4.43
C ASP A 98 6.74 1.46 4.98
N ALA A 99 5.54 0.96 4.71
CA ALA A 99 5.07 -0.32 5.23
C ALA A 99 5.62 -1.54 4.45
N PHE A 100 6.18 -1.31 3.26
CA PHE A 100 6.70 -2.29 2.31
C PHE A 100 7.99 -1.81 1.65
#